data_AF-A0A524JH57-F1
#
_entry.id   AF-A0A524JH57-F1
#
_cell.length_a   1.000
_cell.length_b   1.000
_cell.length_c   1.000
_cell.angle_alpha   90.00
_cell.angle_beta   90.00
_cell.angle_gamma   90.00
#
_symmetry.space_group_name_H-M   'P 1'
#
loop_
_entity.id
_entity.type
_entity.pdbx_description
1 polymer ?
#
loop_
_entity_poly.entity_id
_entity_poly.type
_entity_poly.pdbx_seq_one_letter_code
_entity_poly.pdbx_strand_id
1 'polypeptide(L)'
;MIYNSFSSAELETPAIPGLLFRHFHGEADLPSIVDVINASFAADGNSERITVDGLANIYAHPIHWDPPQDTLLVEVGETLVGYANTEWCEEDAGD
;
A
#
# COMPACT_ATOMS: atom_id res chain seq x y z
N MET A 1 29.17 20.89 -13.65
CA MET A 1 28.79 20.07 -12.48
C MET A 1 27.62 20.76 -11.82
N ILE A 2 26.41 20.25 -12.01
CA ILE A 2 25.21 20.79 -11.38
C ILE A 2 24.71 19.66 -10.49
N TYR A 3 24.96 19.76 -9.18
CA TYR A 3 24.24 18.95 -8.20
C TYR A 3 22.82 19.51 -8.18
N ASN A 4 21.91 18.85 -8.89
CA ASN A 4 20.50 19.14 -8.76
C ASN A 4 20.10 18.65 -7.36
N SER A 5 20.00 19.56 -6.40
CA SER A 5 19.34 19.29 -5.12
C SER A 5 17.97 18.70 -5.44
N PHE A 6 17.76 17.42 -5.12
CA PHE A 6 16.43 16.90 -4.94
C PHE A 6 15.85 17.61 -3.72
N SER A 7 15.25 18.79 -3.95
CA SER A 7 14.29 19.36 -3.03
C SER A 7 13.22 18.30 -2.86
N SER A 8 13.08 17.76 -1.66
CA SER A 8 11.96 16.89 -1.31
C SER A 8 10.70 17.60 -1.79
N ALA A 9 10.05 17.11 -2.85
CA ALA A 9 8.74 17.60 -3.20
C ALA A 9 7.90 17.38 -1.94
N GLU A 10 7.47 18.46 -1.30
CA GLU A 10 6.48 18.37 -0.24
C GLU A 10 5.26 17.75 -0.90
N LEU A 11 5.08 16.44 -0.73
CA LEU A 11 3.87 15.76 -1.13
C LEU A 11 2.74 16.55 -0.49
N GLU A 12 1.88 17.20 -1.30
CA GLU A 12 0.73 17.93 -0.78
C GLU A 12 -0.23 16.90 -0.17
N THR A 13 -0.01 16.59 1.10
CA THR A 13 -0.86 15.70 1.86
C THR A 13 -2.16 16.44 2.19
N PRO A 14 -3.33 15.82 2.02
CA PRO A 14 -4.60 16.40 2.44
C PRO A 14 -4.54 16.83 3.91
N ALA A 15 -5.13 17.99 4.23
CA ALA A 15 -5.18 18.51 5.60
C ALA A 15 -6.22 17.78 6.47
N ILE A 16 -6.03 16.47 6.64
CA ILE A 16 -6.84 15.59 7.48
C ILE A 16 -6.08 15.41 8.80
N PRO A 17 -6.63 15.83 9.96
CA PRO A 17 -5.95 15.66 11.25
C PRO A 17 -5.63 14.20 11.54
N GLY A 18 -4.36 13.91 11.88
CA GLY A 18 -3.90 12.57 12.19
C GLY A 18 -3.65 11.67 10.96
N LEU A 19 -3.71 12.22 9.74
CA LEU A 19 -3.35 11.50 8.52
C LEU A 19 -1.85 11.20 8.48
N LEU A 20 -1.50 9.93 8.31
CA LEU A 20 -0.15 9.45 8.16
C LEU A 20 -0.05 8.51 6.96
N PHE A 21 0.99 8.70 6.15
CA PHE A 21 1.39 7.76 5.12
C PHE A 21 2.63 7.02 5.60
N ARG A 22 2.62 5.70 5.56
CA ARG A 22 3.78 4.87 5.89
C ARG A 22 3.88 3.64 4.99
N HIS A 23 5.06 3.05 4.95
CA HIS A 23 5.26 1.77 4.29
C HIS A 23 4.90 0.59 5.19
N PHE A 24 4.76 -0.58 4.57
CA PHE A 24 4.56 -1.86 5.23
C PHE A 24 5.79 -2.25 6.07
N HIS A 25 5.57 -2.70 7.31
CA HIS A 25 6.62 -3.07 8.25
C HIS A 25 6.68 -4.57 8.57
N GLY A 26 5.78 -5.38 8.01
CA GLY A 26 5.79 -6.83 8.16
C GLY A 26 4.41 -7.40 8.50
N GLU A 27 4.40 -8.68 8.83
CA GLU A 27 3.16 -9.47 8.99
C GLU A 27 2.16 -8.90 10.00
N ALA A 28 2.62 -8.11 10.97
CA ALA A 28 1.76 -7.43 11.95
C ALA A 28 0.78 -6.43 11.30
N ASP A 29 1.07 -5.92 10.10
CA ASP A 29 0.19 -5.03 9.35
C ASP A 29 -0.92 -5.78 8.60
N LEU A 30 -0.76 -7.08 8.34
CA LEU A 30 -1.66 -7.86 7.48
C LEU A 30 -3.11 -7.90 7.98
N PRO A 31 -3.41 -8.06 9.29
CA PRO A 31 -4.79 -8.04 9.77
C PRO A 31 -5.50 -6.73 9.43
N SER A 32 -4.85 -5.58 9.66
CA SER A 32 -5.43 -4.27 9.35
C SER A 32 -5.63 -4.08 7.85
N ILE A 33 -4.70 -4.57 7.03
CA ILE A 33 -4.84 -4.51 5.55
C ILE A 33 -6.04 -5.34 5.09
N VAL A 34 -6.22 -6.55 5.63
CA VAL A 34 -7.37 -7.41 5.33
C VAL A 34 -8.69 -6.72 5.69
N ASP A 35 -8.75 -6.04 6.84
CA ASP A 35 -9.94 -5.31 7.25
C ASP A 35 -10.28 -4.19 6.26
N VAL A 36 -9.29 -3.41 5.81
CA VAL A 36 -9.46 -2.36 4.81
C VAL A 36 -9.92 -2.92 3.45
N ILE A 37 -9.27 -3.98 2.95
CA ILE A 37 -9.64 -4.61 1.66
C ILE A 37 -11.07 -5.13 1.72
N ASN A 38 -11.43 -5.85 2.78
CA ASN A 38 -12.77 -6.42 2.93
C ASN A 38 -13.84 -5.35 3.13
N ALA A 39 -13.52 -4.24 3.80
CA ALA A 39 -14.41 -3.08 3.90
C ALA A 39 -14.62 -2.43 2.53
N SER A 40 -13.57 -2.29 1.72
CA SER A 40 -13.67 -1.81 0.34
C SER A 40 -14.56 -2.71 -0.51
N PHE A 41 -14.33 -4.03 -0.48
CA PHE A 41 -15.16 -4.99 -1.20
C PHE A 41 -16.63 -4.92 -0.79
N ALA A 42 -16.91 -4.82 0.51
CA ALA A 42 -18.28 -4.67 0.99
C ALA A 42 -18.95 -3.38 0.48
N ALA A 43 -18.20 -2.26 0.44
CA ALA A 43 -18.70 -0.99 -0.07
C ALA A 43 -18.98 -1.04 -1.58
N ASP A 44 -18.20 -1.80 -2.33
CA ASP A 44 -18.36 -2.01 -3.77
C ASP A 44 -19.42 -3.08 -4.11
N GLY A 45 -20.04 -3.72 -3.10
CA GLY A 45 -20.99 -4.80 -3.28
C GLY A 45 -20.36 -6.13 -3.72
N ASN A 46 -19.03 -6.25 -3.60
CA ASN A 46 -18.30 -7.48 -3.85
C ASN A 46 -18.44 -8.46 -2.66
N SER A 47 -18.81 -9.70 -2.95
CA SER A 47 -18.98 -10.77 -1.96
C SER A 47 -17.68 -11.50 -1.63
N GLU A 48 -16.61 -11.27 -2.40
CA GLU A 48 -15.28 -11.79 -2.11
C GLU A 48 -14.78 -11.35 -0.73
N ARG A 49 -13.94 -12.20 -0.14
CA ARG A 49 -13.25 -11.92 1.13
C ARG A 49 -11.85 -12.47 1.09
N ILE A 50 -10.90 -11.61 1.45
CA ILE A 50 -9.53 -12.01 1.70
C ILE A 50 -9.40 -12.40 3.18
N THR A 51 -8.56 -13.40 3.46
CA THR A 51 -8.17 -13.81 4.81
C THR A 51 -6.75 -13.38 5.11
N VAL A 52 -6.38 -13.29 6.40
CA VAL A 52 -5.00 -12.99 6.81
C VAL A 52 -4.03 -14.02 6.26
N ASP A 53 -4.37 -15.31 6.33
CA ASP A 53 -3.53 -16.39 5.78
C ASP A 53 -3.36 -16.27 4.26
N GLY A 54 -4.43 -15.91 3.55
CA GLY A 54 -4.39 -15.71 2.10
C GLY A 54 -3.51 -14.52 1.72
N LEU A 55 -3.64 -13.41 2.45
CA LEU A 55 -2.80 -12.24 2.24
C LEU A 55 -1.34 -12.51 2.62
N ALA A 56 -1.07 -13.23 3.70
CA ALA A 56 0.27 -13.64 4.10
C ALA A 56 0.95 -14.48 3.01
N ASN A 57 0.21 -15.41 2.39
CA ASN A 57 0.71 -16.19 1.26
C ASN A 57 1.08 -15.31 0.05
N ILE A 58 0.30 -14.26 -0.24
CA ILE A 58 0.62 -13.29 -1.30
C ILE A 58 1.91 -12.53 -0.97
N TYR A 59 2.01 -12.00 0.25
CA TYR A 59 3.17 -11.23 0.72
C TYR A 59 4.45 -12.07 0.85
N ALA A 60 4.33 -13.39 1.05
CA ALA A 60 5.45 -14.32 1.06
C ALA A 60 5.98 -14.64 -0.37
N HIS A 61 5.19 -14.36 -1.40
CA HIS A 61 5.50 -14.67 -2.79
C HIS A 61 5.26 -13.47 -3.71
N PRO A 62 5.91 -12.32 -3.46
CA PRO A 62 5.68 -11.13 -4.26
C PRO A 62 6.21 -11.34 -5.69
N ILE A 63 5.42 -10.94 -6.68
CA ILE A 63 5.78 -10.98 -8.10
C ILE A 63 5.78 -9.54 -8.59
N HIS A 64 6.94 -9.08 -9.06
CA HIS A 64 7.17 -7.73 -9.55
C HIS A 64 6.75 -6.61 -8.58
N TRP A 65 7.02 -6.84 -7.30
CA TRP A 65 6.72 -5.93 -6.22
C TRP A 65 7.67 -6.15 -5.04
N ASP A 66 8.10 -5.09 -4.34
CA ASP A 66 8.83 -5.15 -3.08
C ASP A 66 7.95 -4.62 -1.94
N PRO A 67 7.33 -5.48 -1.10
CA PRO A 67 6.32 -5.04 -0.14
C PRO A 67 6.75 -3.89 0.80
N PRO A 68 7.97 -3.86 1.37
CA PRO A 68 8.45 -2.73 2.17
C PRO A 68 8.63 -1.41 1.42
N GLN A 69 8.68 -1.41 0.09
CA GLN A 69 8.88 -0.20 -0.72
C GLN A 69 7.63 0.22 -1.46
N ASP A 70 6.89 -0.71 -2.07
CA ASP A 70 5.74 -0.36 -2.89
C ASP A 70 4.38 -0.71 -2.26
N THR A 71 4.35 -1.07 -0.97
CA THR A 71 3.12 -0.97 -0.17
C THR A 71 3.01 0.42 0.45
N LEU A 72 1.88 1.09 0.26
CA LEU A 72 1.52 2.31 0.94
C LEU A 72 0.33 2.06 1.88
N LEU A 73 0.52 2.41 3.14
CA LEU A 73 -0.47 2.32 4.20
C LEU A 73 -0.87 3.74 4.62
N VAL A 74 -2.18 3.96 4.77
CA VAL A 74 -2.74 5.25 5.15
C VAL A 74 -3.48 5.10 6.46
N GLU A 75 -3.05 5.83 7.47
CA GLU A 75 -3.63 5.83 8.82
C GLU A 75 -4.26 7.18 9.12
N VAL A 76 -5.35 7.17 9.88
CA VAL A 76 -5.92 8.37 10.53
C VAL A 76 -6.01 8.08 12.02
N GLY A 77 -5.13 8.71 12.81
CA GLY A 77 -4.92 8.33 14.21
C GLY A 77 -4.17 7.00 14.31
N GLU A 78 -4.77 5.99 14.95
CA GLU A 78 -4.21 4.64 15.09
C GLU A 78 -4.93 3.60 14.21
N THR A 79 -5.79 4.07 13.31
CA THR A 79 -6.61 3.20 12.46
C THR A 79 -6.11 3.25 11.03
N LEU A 80 -5.82 2.09 10.45
CA LEU A 80 -5.57 1.96 9.02
C LEU A 80 -6.88 2.20 8.25
N VAL A 81 -6.88 3.18 7.35
CA VAL A 81 -8.05 3.60 6.55
C VAL A 81 -7.83 3.43 5.05
N GLY A 82 -6.59 3.18 4.62
CA GLY A 82 -6.25 3.00 3.22
C GLY A 82 -5.05 2.09 3.02
N TYR A 83 -5.06 1.39 1.90
CA TYR A 83 -4.05 0.45 1.46
C TYR A 83 -3.90 0.55 -0.06
N ALA A 84 -2.66 0.56 -0.54
CA ALA A 84 -2.35 0.45 -1.96
C ALA A 84 -1.03 -0.30 -2.17
N ASN A 85 -0.94 -1.07 -3.25
CA ASN A 85 0.29 -1.66 -3.75
C ASN A 85 0.58 -1.16 -5.17
N THR A 86 1.85 -0.96 -5.49
CA THR A 86 2.30 -0.71 -6.86
C THR A 86 3.10 -1.91 -7.34
N GLU A 87 2.77 -2.40 -8.52
CA GLU A 87 3.54 -3.45 -9.19
C GLU A 87 4.24 -2.89 -10.42
N TRP A 88 5.39 -3.44 -10.78
CA TRP A 88 6.04 -3.16 -12.06
C TRP A 88 5.79 -4.30 -13.05
N CYS A 89 5.95 -4.00 -14.34
CA CYS A 89 5.95 -5.00 -15.39
C CYS A 89 7.20 -4.78 -16.25
N GLU A 90 7.85 -5.86 -16.65
CA GLU A 90 8.87 -5.77 -17.70
C GLU A 90 8.17 -5.51 -19.03
N GLU A 91 8.63 -4.48 -19.75
CA GLU A 91 8.08 -4.12 -21.05
C GLU A 91 8.80 -4.96 -22.13
N ASP A 92 8.11 -5.95 -22.68
CA ASP A 92 8.69 -6.93 -23.62
C ASP A 92 9.05 -6.37 -25.01
N ALA A 93 8.77 -5.10 -25.29
CA ALA A 93 9.19 -4.45 -26.53
C ALA A 93 9.38 -2.94 -26.31
N GLY A 94 10.64 -2.48 -26.32
CA GLY A 94 10.94 -1.06 -26.42
C GLY A 94 10.57 -0.55 -27.80
N ASP A 95 9.60 0.35 -27.88
CA ASP A 95 9.37 1.24 -29.03
C ASP A 95 9.72 2.68 -28.62
#